data_AF-A0AAN4YLJ7-F1
#
_entry.id   AF-A0AAN4YLJ7-F1
#
_cell.length_a   1.000
_cell.length_b   1.000
_cell.length_c   1.000
_cell.angle_alpha   90.00
_cell.angle_beta   90.00
_cell.angle_gamma   90.00
#
_symmetry.space_group_name_H-M   'P 1'
#
loop_
_entity.id
_entity.type
_entity.pdbx_description
1 polymer ?
#
loop_
_entity_poly.entity_id
_entity_poly.type
_entity_poly.pdbx_seq_one_letter_code
_entity_poly.pdbx_strand_id
1 'polypeptide(L)'
;MLVLALVIGKIGHPLEEIELWRLAFTIKVGDKERLGAKILYADSFKCFYYRQIAYAIGIGLVKCIIVVVLRRIFGVSSPAFRIATWINLALCASWSLMTILIGLLNCRPLNYHWVFKSPAGHCVNPNATYTAVGMLDKITDVLIILTPVPMVLRLRITPLQKLGILGIFALGVVYVFPSIPGLLCRS
;
A
#
# COMPACT_ATOMS: atom_id res chain seq x y z
N MET A 1 -8.47 54.49 4.69
CA MET A 1 -9.79 53.85 4.50
C MET A 1 -10.88 54.87 4.15
N LEU A 2 -11.07 55.97 4.91
CA LEU A 2 -12.09 56.98 4.57
C LEU A 2 -11.79 57.84 3.32
N VAL A 3 -10.51 58.15 3.03
CA VAL A 3 -10.15 59.03 1.89
C VAL A 3 -10.32 58.34 0.53
N LEU A 4 -10.21 57.01 0.49
CA LEU A 4 -10.47 56.21 -0.73
C LEU A 4 -11.96 56.12 -1.06
N ALA A 5 -12.85 56.18 -0.07
CA ALA A 5 -14.30 56.10 -0.27
C ALA A 5 -14.87 57.38 -0.93
N LEU A 6 -14.26 58.55 -0.70
CA LEU A 6 -14.72 59.82 -1.27
C LEU A 6 -14.32 60.00 -2.75
N VAL A 7 -13.21 59.40 -3.18
CA VAL A 7 -12.76 59.49 -4.59
C VAL A 7 -13.62 58.61 -5.50
N ILE A 8 -14.16 57.50 -4.99
CA ILE A 8 -15.00 56.57 -5.76
C ILE A 8 -16.42 57.12 -5.95
N GLY A 9 -16.89 58.03 -5.08
CA GLY A 9 -18.25 58.59 -5.13
C GLY A 9 -18.55 59.58 -6.28
N LYS A 10 -17.58 59.87 -7.17
CA LYS A 10 -17.72 60.94 -8.17
C LYS A 10 -17.67 60.51 -9.63
N ILE A 11 -17.72 59.21 -9.91
CA ILE A 11 -17.82 58.72 -11.29
C ILE A 11 -19.04 57.81 -11.37
N GLY A 12 -20.11 58.32 -11.99
CA GLY A 12 -21.30 57.56 -12.32
C GLY A 12 -21.00 56.50 -13.37
N HIS A 13 -20.30 55.44 -12.98
CA HIS A 13 -20.24 54.19 -13.74
C HIS A 13 -21.48 53.36 -13.41
N PRO A 14 -22.13 52.75 -14.41
CA PRO A 14 -23.25 51.85 -14.19
C PRO A 14 -22.82 50.74 -13.23
N LEU A 15 -23.61 50.53 -12.17
CA LEU A 15 -23.38 49.57 -11.08
C LEU A 15 -23.22 48.10 -11.54
N GLU A 16 -23.42 47.81 -12.83
CA GLU A 16 -23.31 46.50 -13.47
C GLU A 16 -21.84 46.03 -13.66
N GLU A 17 -20.90 46.96 -13.85
CA GLU A 17 -19.51 46.61 -14.17
C GLU A 17 -18.70 46.19 -12.92
N ILE A 18 -19.01 46.73 -11.74
CA ILE A 18 -18.32 46.41 -10.48
C ILE A 18 -18.66 44.99 -9.99
N GLU A 19 -19.92 44.57 -10.12
CA GLU A 19 -20.35 43.21 -9.82
C GLU A 19 -19.69 42.21 -10.78
N LEU A 20 -19.54 42.56 -12.06
CA LEU A 20 -18.79 41.74 -13.03
C LEU A 20 -17.32 41.57 -12.63
N TRP A 21 -16.64 42.61 -12.13
CA TRP A 21 -15.26 42.49 -11.65
C TRP A 21 -15.15 41.69 -10.34
N ARG A 22 -16.11 41.83 -9.41
CA ARG A 22 -16.19 40.98 -8.20
C ARG A 22 -16.45 39.52 -8.54
N LEU A 23 -17.36 39.25 -9.47
CA LEU A 23 -17.66 37.91 -9.99
C LEU A 23 -16.44 37.34 -10.72
N ALA A 24 -15.80 38.09 -11.61
CA ALA A 24 -14.61 37.64 -12.32
C ALA A 24 -13.43 37.35 -11.37
N PHE A 25 -13.25 38.16 -10.32
CA PHE A 25 -12.22 37.95 -9.32
C PHE A 25 -12.52 36.74 -8.42
N THR A 26 -13.76 36.60 -7.94
CA THR A 26 -14.17 35.42 -7.13
C THR A 26 -14.16 34.13 -7.94
N ILE A 27 -14.55 34.18 -9.22
CA ILE A 27 -14.41 33.06 -10.15
C ILE A 27 -12.93 32.71 -10.36
N LYS A 28 -12.05 33.70 -10.59
CA LYS A 28 -10.60 33.46 -10.73
C LYS A 28 -9.94 32.91 -9.48
N VAL A 29 -10.26 33.45 -8.30
CA VAL A 29 -9.73 32.97 -7.02
C VAL A 29 -10.25 31.56 -6.74
N GLY A 30 -11.55 31.33 -6.94
CA GLY A 30 -12.16 30.01 -6.81
C GLY A 30 -11.58 28.97 -7.77
N ASP A 31 -11.27 29.34 -9.02
CA ASP A 31 -10.60 28.45 -9.96
C ASP A 31 -9.14 28.18 -9.57
N LYS A 32 -8.43 29.16 -9.03
CA LYS A 32 -7.04 28.98 -8.56
C LYS A 32 -6.96 28.10 -7.33
N GLU A 33 -7.86 28.25 -6.36
CA GLU A 33 -7.97 27.34 -5.21
C GLU A 33 -8.43 25.93 -5.62
N ARG A 34 -9.41 25.81 -6.52
CA ARG A 34 -9.82 24.51 -7.09
C ARG A 34 -8.71 23.84 -7.88
N LEU A 35 -7.91 24.60 -8.62
CA LEU A 35 -6.77 24.09 -9.36
C LEU A 35 -5.65 23.63 -8.41
N GLY A 36 -5.33 24.43 -7.39
CA GLY A 36 -4.37 24.07 -6.34
C GLY A 36 -4.79 22.81 -5.60
N ALA A 37 -6.06 22.68 -5.22
CA ALA A 37 -6.61 21.49 -4.58
C ALA A 37 -6.54 20.25 -5.49
N LYS A 38 -6.85 20.38 -6.78
CA LYS A 38 -6.74 19.27 -7.75
C LYS A 38 -5.30 18.81 -7.95
N ILE A 39 -4.34 19.73 -8.03
CA ILE A 39 -2.91 19.41 -8.18
C ILE A 39 -2.40 18.69 -6.93
N LEU A 40 -2.66 19.27 -5.74
CA LEU A 40 -2.25 18.68 -4.46
C LEU A 40 -2.85 17.27 -4.26
N TYR A 41 -4.11 17.09 -4.65
CA TYR A 41 -4.77 15.81 -4.60
C TYR A 41 -4.17 14.80 -5.60
N ALA A 42 -3.97 15.19 -6.87
CA ALA A 42 -3.38 14.31 -7.88
C ALA A 42 -1.96 13.84 -7.51
N ASP A 43 -1.13 14.73 -6.96
CA ASP A 43 0.23 14.38 -6.55
C ASP A 43 0.24 13.48 -5.30
N SER A 44 -0.71 13.67 -4.38
CA SER A 44 -0.88 12.77 -3.23
C SER A 44 -1.15 11.32 -3.66
N PHE A 45 -1.99 11.11 -4.69
CA PHE A 45 -2.29 9.78 -5.20
C PHE A 45 -1.10 9.12 -5.90
N LYS A 46 -0.30 9.90 -6.66
CA LYS A 46 0.93 9.40 -7.30
C LYS A 46 1.96 8.96 -6.26
N CYS A 47 2.18 9.77 -5.22
CA CYS A 47 3.10 9.43 -4.13
C CYS A 47 2.65 8.16 -3.38
N PHE A 48 1.36 8.04 -3.09
CA PHE A 48 0.81 6.84 -2.46
C PHE A 48 1.00 5.59 -3.33
N TYR A 49 0.74 5.72 -4.63
CA TYR A 49 0.90 4.63 -5.61
C TYR A 49 2.36 4.16 -5.72
N TYR A 50 3.31 5.08 -5.90
CA TYR A 50 4.73 4.73 -5.97
C TYR A 50 5.22 4.07 -4.67
N ARG A 51 4.81 4.60 -3.52
CA ARG A 51 5.15 4.04 -2.21
C ARG A 51 4.62 2.61 -2.06
N GLN A 52 3.41 2.33 -2.52
CA GLN A 52 2.83 0.98 -2.47
C GLN A 52 3.64 -0.02 -3.31
N ILE A 53 4.02 0.36 -4.54
CA ILE A 53 4.83 -0.51 -5.41
C ILE A 53 6.21 -0.74 -4.82
N ALA A 54 6.87 0.32 -4.35
CA ALA A 54 8.18 0.21 -3.72
C ALA A 54 8.15 -0.69 -2.47
N TYR A 55 7.09 -0.57 -1.66
CA TYR A 55 6.86 -1.43 -0.50
C TYR A 55 6.67 -2.90 -0.92
N ALA A 56 5.81 -3.17 -1.90
CA ALA A 56 5.56 -4.53 -2.38
C ALA A 56 6.84 -5.20 -2.92
N ILE A 57 7.64 -4.50 -3.71
CA ILE A 57 8.92 -4.98 -4.22
C ILE A 57 9.90 -5.24 -3.07
N GLY A 58 10.00 -4.30 -2.12
CA GLY A 58 10.87 -4.44 -0.96
C GLY A 58 10.54 -5.68 -0.13
N ILE A 59 9.26 -5.90 0.17
CA ILE A 59 8.79 -7.09 0.90
C ILE A 59 9.08 -8.37 0.10
N GLY A 60 8.79 -8.40 -1.21
CA GLY A 60 9.06 -9.56 -2.05
C GLY A 60 10.54 -9.94 -2.08
N LEU A 61 11.43 -8.96 -2.18
CA LEU A 61 12.88 -9.17 -2.14
C LEU A 61 13.33 -9.72 -0.79
N VAL A 62 12.84 -9.18 0.32
CA VAL A 62 13.16 -9.67 1.67
C VAL A 62 12.74 -11.13 1.82
N LYS A 63 11.52 -11.50 1.37
CA LYS A 63 11.03 -12.89 1.42
C LYS A 63 11.94 -13.83 0.61
N CYS A 64 12.31 -13.45 -0.60
CA CYS A 64 13.24 -14.22 -1.43
C CYS A 64 14.61 -14.40 -0.76
N ILE A 65 15.17 -13.34 -0.17
CA ILE A 65 16.46 -13.40 0.55
C ILE A 65 16.36 -14.38 1.73
N ILE A 66 15.30 -14.30 2.54
CA ILE A 66 15.09 -15.20 3.67
C ILE A 66 15.09 -16.65 3.21
N VAL A 67 14.32 -16.99 2.16
CA VAL A 67 14.25 -18.36 1.64
C VAL A 67 15.61 -18.84 1.12
N VAL A 68 16.35 -17.99 0.40
CA VAL A 68 17.70 -18.30 -0.11
C VAL A 68 18.68 -18.54 1.04
N VAL A 69 18.63 -17.71 2.08
CA VAL A 69 19.47 -17.85 3.28
C VAL A 69 19.13 -19.15 4.02
N LEU A 70 17.84 -19.44 4.24
CA LEU A 70 17.39 -20.69 4.86
C LEU A 70 17.85 -21.92 4.06
N ARG A 71 17.78 -21.84 2.73
CA ARG A 71 18.29 -22.88 1.83
C ARG A 71 19.80 -23.02 1.93
N ARG A 72 20.57 -21.94 2.09
CA ARG A 72 22.03 -22.00 2.27
C ARG A 72 22.42 -22.66 3.59
N ILE A 73 21.68 -22.37 4.67
CA ILE A 73 21.97 -22.89 6.01
C ILE A 73 21.58 -24.38 6.13
N PHE A 74 20.38 -24.75 5.70
CA PHE A 74 19.81 -26.09 5.93
C PHE A 74 19.73 -26.97 4.68
N GLY A 75 20.15 -26.48 3.52
CA GLY A 75 19.99 -27.15 2.22
C GLY A 75 20.74 -28.48 2.07
N VAL A 76 21.73 -28.74 2.91
CA VAL A 76 22.49 -30.01 2.91
C VAL A 76 21.71 -31.13 3.61
N SER A 77 20.72 -30.79 4.44
CA SER A 77 20.30 -31.71 5.49
C SER A 77 19.14 -32.65 5.12
N SER A 78 18.27 -32.31 4.15
CA SER A 78 17.26 -33.25 3.63
C SER A 78 16.71 -32.89 2.23
N PRO A 79 16.35 -33.88 1.39
CA PRO A 79 15.74 -33.64 0.08
C PRO A 79 14.35 -33.00 0.18
N ALA A 80 13.55 -33.35 1.21
CA ALA A 80 12.25 -32.74 1.45
C ALA A 80 12.35 -31.23 1.70
N PHE A 81 13.36 -30.79 2.47
CA PHE A 81 13.62 -29.37 2.70
C PHE A 81 14.02 -28.62 1.42
N ARG A 82 14.78 -29.28 0.52
CA ARG A 82 15.11 -28.71 -0.78
C ARG A 82 13.87 -28.47 -1.64
N ILE A 83 12.91 -29.40 -1.64
CA ILE A 83 11.64 -29.22 -2.37
C ILE A 83 10.80 -28.11 -1.74
N ALA A 84 10.65 -28.10 -0.41
CA ALA A 84 9.89 -27.07 0.31
C ALA A 84 10.46 -25.66 0.06
N THR A 85 11.78 -25.49 0.07
CA THR A 85 12.40 -24.19 -0.22
C THR A 85 12.17 -23.72 -1.67
N TRP A 86 12.18 -24.62 -2.64
CA TRP A 86 11.81 -24.28 -4.03
C TRP A 86 10.35 -23.86 -4.16
N ILE A 87 9.44 -24.55 -3.47
CA ILE A 87 8.02 -24.19 -3.44
C ILE A 87 7.84 -22.80 -2.84
N ASN A 88 8.47 -22.50 -1.70
CA ASN A 88 8.39 -21.17 -1.09
C ASN A 88 8.97 -20.08 -1.99
N LEU A 89 10.08 -20.35 -2.70
CA LEU A 89 10.66 -19.39 -3.64
C LEU A 89 9.70 -19.10 -4.79
N ALA A 90 9.06 -20.12 -5.34
CA ALA A 90 8.04 -19.97 -6.38
C ALA A 90 6.82 -19.17 -5.88
N LEU A 91 6.38 -19.40 -4.64
CA LEU A 91 5.30 -18.64 -4.00
C LEU A 91 5.66 -17.17 -3.78
N CYS A 92 6.89 -16.87 -3.35
CA CYS A 92 7.36 -15.50 -3.19
C CYS A 92 7.38 -14.75 -4.53
N ALA A 93 7.86 -15.43 -5.59
CA ALA A 93 7.91 -14.87 -6.93
C ALA A 93 6.51 -14.65 -7.51
N SER A 94 5.59 -15.61 -7.33
CA SER A 94 4.21 -15.49 -7.81
C SER A 94 3.44 -14.38 -7.08
N TRP A 95 3.61 -14.26 -5.77
CA TRP A 95 3.02 -13.17 -4.98
C TRP A 95 3.55 -11.80 -5.43
N SER A 96 4.86 -11.68 -5.66
CA SER A 96 5.48 -10.44 -6.13
C SER A 96 4.95 -10.05 -7.51
N LEU A 97 4.88 -11.01 -8.43
CA LEU A 97 4.35 -10.81 -9.78
C LEU A 97 2.88 -10.41 -9.75
N MET A 98 2.06 -11.11 -8.96
CA MET A 98 0.64 -10.81 -8.79
C MET A 98 0.43 -9.38 -8.28
N THR A 99 1.19 -8.95 -7.27
CA THR A 99 1.06 -7.61 -6.68
C THR A 99 1.44 -6.51 -7.68
N ILE A 100 2.48 -6.73 -8.49
CA ILE A 100 2.86 -5.81 -9.58
C ILE A 100 1.76 -5.73 -10.64
N LEU A 101 1.25 -6.89 -11.09
CA LEU A 101 0.19 -6.95 -12.09
C LEU A 101 -1.09 -6.27 -11.61
N ILE A 102 -1.49 -6.51 -10.35
CA ILE A 102 -2.61 -5.83 -9.70
C ILE A 102 -2.35 -4.31 -9.70
N GLY A 103 -1.17 -3.87 -9.28
CA GLY A 103 -0.79 -2.45 -9.31
C GLY A 103 -0.92 -1.79 -10.69
N LEU A 104 -0.63 -2.52 -11.77
CA LEU A 104 -0.73 -2.04 -13.15
C LEU A 104 -2.16 -2.12 -13.73
N LEU A 105 -2.94 -3.12 -13.30
CA LEU A 105 -4.24 -3.48 -13.89
C LEU A 105 -5.45 -3.07 -13.04
N ASN A 106 -5.24 -2.52 -11.84
CA ASN A 106 -6.30 -2.12 -10.91
C ASN A 106 -7.33 -1.15 -11.52
N CYS A 107 -6.90 -0.29 -12.46
CA CYS A 107 -7.77 0.62 -13.18
C CYS A 107 -7.50 0.56 -14.68
N ARG A 108 -8.58 0.58 -15.46
CA ARG A 108 -8.53 0.68 -16.92
C ARG A 108 -9.26 1.95 -17.35
N PRO A 109 -8.59 2.91 -18.01
CA PRO A 109 -7.13 3.04 -18.24
C PRO A 109 -6.37 3.44 -16.96
N LEU A 110 -5.06 3.15 -16.88
CA LEU A 110 -4.21 3.46 -15.71
C LEU A 110 -4.26 4.95 -15.33
N ASN A 111 -4.39 5.83 -16.34
CA ASN A 111 -4.49 7.27 -16.15
C ASN A 111 -5.72 7.72 -15.34
N TYR A 112 -6.69 6.83 -15.16
CA TYR A 112 -7.88 7.10 -14.37
C TYR A 112 -7.58 7.18 -12.85
N HIS A 113 -6.45 6.65 -12.39
CA HIS A 113 -6.06 6.73 -10.97
C HIS A 113 -5.94 8.17 -10.44
N TRP A 114 -5.66 9.14 -11.31
CA TRP A 114 -5.42 10.54 -10.93
C TRP A 114 -6.32 11.56 -11.64
N VAL A 115 -7.16 11.15 -12.59
CA VAL A 115 -8.06 12.04 -13.35
C VAL A 115 -9.52 11.82 -12.93
N PHE A 116 -10.02 12.66 -12.03
CA PHE A 116 -11.34 12.56 -11.37
C PHE A 116 -12.59 12.75 -12.26
N LYS A 117 -12.44 12.95 -13.57
CA LYS A 117 -13.55 13.40 -14.44
C LYS A 117 -13.64 12.72 -15.81
N SER A 118 -12.98 11.60 -16.03
CA SER A 118 -13.15 10.87 -17.30
C SER A 118 -14.34 9.90 -17.21
N PRO A 119 -15.39 10.01 -18.03
CA PRO A 119 -16.57 9.15 -17.93
C PRO A 119 -16.32 7.67 -18.32
N ALA A 120 -15.11 7.30 -18.73
CA ALA A 120 -14.81 6.01 -19.37
C ALA A 120 -13.78 5.14 -18.60
N GLY A 121 -13.68 5.29 -17.28
CA GLY A 121 -12.76 4.51 -16.44
C GLY A 121 -13.46 3.62 -15.42
N HIS A 122 -13.07 2.34 -15.35
CA HIS A 122 -13.50 1.43 -14.28
C HIS A 122 -12.29 0.98 -13.46
N CYS A 123 -12.42 1.08 -12.14
CA CYS A 123 -11.42 0.62 -11.17
C CYS A 123 -12.00 -0.50 -10.32
N VAL A 124 -11.18 -1.51 -10.03
CA VAL A 124 -11.53 -2.55 -9.07
C VAL A 124 -11.58 -1.94 -7.67
N ASN A 125 -12.48 -2.47 -6.81
CA ASN A 125 -12.62 -1.99 -5.44
C ASN A 125 -11.27 -2.13 -4.69
N PRO A 126 -10.64 -1.01 -4.28
CA PRO A 126 -9.32 -1.05 -3.68
C PRO A 126 -9.31 -1.83 -2.36
N ASN A 127 -10.37 -1.74 -1.55
CA ASN A 127 -10.44 -2.42 -0.26
C ASN A 127 -10.47 -3.95 -0.43
N ALA A 128 -11.23 -4.45 -1.39
CA ALA A 128 -11.30 -5.87 -1.69
C ALA A 128 -9.94 -6.39 -2.18
N THR A 129 -9.30 -5.66 -3.10
CA THR A 129 -7.98 -6.01 -3.63
C THR A 129 -6.90 -6.00 -2.54
N TYR A 130 -6.82 -4.95 -1.71
CA TYR A 130 -5.83 -4.88 -0.62
C TYR A 130 -6.03 -5.98 0.41
N THR A 131 -7.28 -6.31 0.73
CA THR A 131 -7.59 -7.41 1.66
C THR A 131 -7.13 -8.74 1.08
N ALA A 132 -7.44 -9.03 -0.19
CA ALA A 132 -7.03 -10.27 -0.84
C ALA A 132 -5.51 -10.42 -0.93
N VAL A 133 -4.80 -9.37 -1.38
CA VAL A 133 -3.33 -9.36 -1.45
C VAL A 133 -2.72 -9.54 -0.07
N GLY A 134 -3.26 -8.84 0.95
CA GLY A 134 -2.80 -8.97 2.33
C GLY A 134 -3.02 -10.36 2.91
N MET A 135 -4.12 -11.04 2.59
CA MET A 135 -4.33 -12.42 3.03
C MET A 135 -3.34 -13.39 2.40
N LEU A 136 -3.07 -13.25 1.09
CA LEU A 136 -2.09 -14.09 0.39
C LEU A 136 -0.66 -13.85 0.87
N ASP A 137 -0.33 -12.60 1.19
CA ASP A 137 0.95 -12.22 1.77
C ASP A 137 1.22 -12.95 3.10
N LYS A 138 0.22 -12.92 3.98
CA LYS A 138 0.23 -13.61 5.28
C LYS A 138 0.36 -15.12 5.16
N ILE A 139 -0.38 -15.74 4.23
CA ILE A 139 -0.29 -17.18 3.97
C ILE A 139 1.14 -17.55 3.55
N THR A 140 1.73 -16.76 2.66
CA THR A 140 3.10 -16.99 2.19
C THR A 140 4.11 -16.89 3.34
N ASP A 141 3.94 -15.93 4.24
CA ASP A 141 4.82 -15.79 5.42
C ASP A 141 4.73 -16.96 6.38
N VAL A 142 3.51 -17.44 6.65
CA VAL A 142 3.31 -18.63 7.49
C VAL A 142 4.01 -19.85 6.87
N LEU A 143 3.93 -20.04 5.56
CA LEU A 143 4.61 -21.16 4.88
C LEU A 143 6.13 -21.08 4.97
N ILE A 144 6.71 -19.89 4.78
CA ILE A 144 8.15 -19.67 4.93
C ILE A 144 8.60 -19.97 6.36
N ILE A 145 7.81 -19.51 7.34
CA ILE A 145 8.02 -19.71 8.77
C ILE A 145 7.94 -21.20 9.15
N LEU A 146 6.98 -21.95 8.63
CA LEU A 146 6.80 -23.37 8.94
C LEU A 146 7.91 -24.26 8.34
N THR A 147 8.57 -23.81 7.28
CA THR A 147 9.59 -24.57 6.54
C THR A 147 10.76 -25.06 7.41
N PRO A 148 11.41 -24.22 8.25
CA PRO A 148 12.49 -24.66 9.14
C PRO A 148 12.00 -25.37 10.43
N VAL A 149 10.73 -25.27 10.82
CA VAL A 149 10.22 -25.87 12.07
C VAL A 149 10.51 -27.38 12.19
N PRO A 150 10.13 -28.24 11.22
CA PRO A 150 10.39 -29.68 11.31
C PRO A 150 11.90 -30.00 11.31
N MET A 151 12.72 -29.15 10.70
CA MET A 151 14.18 -29.26 10.70
C MET A 151 14.74 -29.01 12.10
N VAL A 152 14.30 -27.91 12.74
CA VAL A 152 14.71 -27.53 14.10
C VAL A 152 14.26 -28.57 15.12
N LEU A 153 13.09 -29.18 14.94
CA LEU A 153 12.60 -30.23 15.85
C LEU A 153 13.49 -31.48 15.85
N ARG A 154 14.15 -31.79 14.73
CA ARG A 154 15.05 -32.94 14.58
C ARG A 154 16.49 -32.64 15.02
N LEU A 155 16.85 -31.37 15.18
CA LEU A 155 18.20 -30.96 15.54
C LEU A 155 18.39 -31.03 17.06
N ARG A 156 19.46 -31.70 17.52
CA ARG A 156 19.80 -31.88 18.95
C ARG A 156 20.36 -30.59 19.57
N ILE A 157 19.52 -29.57 19.71
CA ILE A 157 19.86 -28.29 20.35
C ILE A 157 19.33 -28.26 21.80
N THR A 158 19.94 -27.46 22.68
CA THR A 158 19.46 -27.24 24.05
C THR A 158 18.00 -26.74 24.06
N PRO A 159 17.17 -27.24 25.00
CA PRO A 159 15.73 -26.98 25.00
C PRO A 159 15.37 -25.50 25.14
N LEU A 160 16.23 -24.71 25.80
CA LEU A 160 16.02 -23.26 25.97
C LEU A 160 16.12 -22.50 24.63
N GLN A 161 17.08 -22.86 23.78
CA GLN A 161 17.21 -22.28 22.43
C GLN A 161 16.06 -22.72 21.52
N LYS A 162 15.59 -23.96 21.68
CA LYS A 162 14.43 -24.50 20.97
C LYS A 162 13.16 -23.72 21.31
N LEU A 163 12.96 -23.36 22.58
CA LEU A 163 11.82 -22.55 23.01
C LEU A 163 11.89 -21.11 22.47
N GLY A 164 13.08 -20.52 22.40
CA GLY A 164 13.28 -19.19 21.80
C GLY A 164 12.88 -19.14 20.32
N ILE A 165 13.29 -20.15 19.55
CA ILE A 165 12.92 -20.28 18.12
C ILE A 165 11.41 -20.48 17.98
N LEU A 166 10.81 -21.35 18.79
CA LEU A 166 9.37 -21.57 18.79
C LEU A 166 8.58 -20.31 19.17
N GLY A 167 9.11 -19.53 20.12
CA GLY A 167 8.54 -18.26 20.57
C GLY A 167 8.54 -17.20 19.47
N ILE A 168 9.64 -17.05 18.73
CA ILE A 168 9.69 -16.13 17.57
C ILE A 168 8.68 -16.55 16.50
N PHE A 169 8.53 -17.86 16.26
CA PHE A 169 7.52 -18.37 15.34
C PHE A 169 6.08 -18.10 15.81
N ALA A 170 5.80 -18.32 17.09
CA ALA A 170 4.49 -18.04 17.68
C ALA A 170 4.15 -16.53 17.63
N LEU A 171 5.11 -15.66 17.94
CA LEU A 171 4.94 -14.20 17.83
C LEU A 171 4.64 -13.77 16.40
N GLY A 172 5.29 -14.38 15.41
CA GLY A 172 5.00 -14.15 13.99
C GLY A 172 3.55 -14.47 13.64
N VAL A 173 3.02 -15.62 14.10
CA VAL A 173 1.61 -16.00 13.85
C VAL A 173 0.64 -15.04 14.54
N VAL A 174 0.91 -14.62 15.78
CA VAL A 174 0.06 -13.66 16.52
C VAL A 174 0.01 -12.30 15.82
N TYR A 175 1.13 -11.81 15.29
CA TYR A 175 1.18 -10.56 14.52
C TYR A 175 0.49 -10.67 13.15
N VAL A 176 0.57 -11.83 12.51
CA VAL A 176 -0.05 -12.11 11.20
C VAL A 176 -1.58 -12.12 11.29
N PHE A 177 -2.18 -12.49 12.43
CA PHE A 177 -3.63 -12.51 12.63
C PHE A 177 -4.10 -11.41 13.62
N PRO A 178 -4.13 -10.13 13.19
CA PRO A 178 -4.68 -9.05 14.01
C PRO A 178 -6.19 -9.15 14.22
N SER A 179 -6.86 -10.13 13.61
CA SER A 179 -8.30 -10.36 13.77
C SER A 179 -8.68 -10.77 15.20
N ILE A 180 -7.77 -11.32 16.00
CA ILE A 180 -8.13 -11.85 17.33
C ILE A 180 -8.16 -10.74 18.41
N PRO A 181 -7.21 -9.79 18.50
CA PRO A 181 -7.29 -8.73 19.51
C PRO A 181 -8.36 -7.67 19.20
N GLY A 182 -8.65 -7.41 17.92
CA GLY A 182 -9.65 -6.41 17.51
C GLY A 182 -11.10 -6.83 17.75
N LEU A 183 -11.38 -8.13 17.84
CA LEU A 183 -12.70 -8.67 18.19
C LEU A 183 -13.00 -8.58 19.70
N LEU A 184 -11.97 -8.55 20.56
CA LEU A 184 -12.13 -8.40 22.01
C LEU A 184 -12.30 -6.94 22.47
N CYS A 185 -12.07 -5.96 21.58
CA CYS A 185 -12.24 -4.53 21.88
C CYS A 185 -13.45 -3.91 21.15
N ARG A 186 -14.26 -4.75 20.48
CA ARG A 186 -15.53 -4.37 19.84
C ARG A 186 -16.71 -5.10 20.51
N SER A 187 -16.71 -5.12 21.84
CA SER A 187 -17.82 -5.53 22.70
C SER A 187 -18.01 -4.51 23.80
#